data_AF-A0A2D7HGV4-F1
#
_entry.id   AF-A0A2D7HGV4-F1
#
_cell.length_a   1.000
_cell.length_b   1.000
_cell.length_c   1.000
_cell.angle_alpha   90.00
_cell.angle_beta   90.00
_cell.angle_gamma   90.00
#
_symmetry.space_group_name_H-M   'P 1'
#
loop_
_entity.id
_entity.type
_entity.pdbx_description
1 polymer ?
#
loop_
_entity_poly.entity_id
_entity_poly.type
_entity_poly.pdbx_seq_one_letter_code
_entity_poly.pdbx_strand_id
1 'polypeptide(L)'
;MVTGREQENSGRAKELYIEADSLFRSAASQAKDEQIDTFLEAAELFGSAAEAAPRTALEQDALFMQAESQFFAEDYRTATETYQTLQKNFPRNRHIDRVAARLFSISDYWINRVVSEKASWMNFNFTDNKRPIYDMDGHAIRVLDQIRFDDPTGRLADDATMRAASEYLRQQKFAEADEFLTDLRETFPDSEHLFLAHMLGIQCKLELYAGPAYSGLVLEDAEKLVRQTRDRFPDKMQDPANSETVAKASAEIAYHRAGRYAFRAKYRERQKKYGAARVYYNLLLQEYPNTPQAETARTRLAAIEQYPDVPKQRLSWLQKVFPDQKQTTPLETKKQSTDQAETKLR
;
A
#
# COMPACT_ATOMS: atom_id res chain seq x y z
N MET A 1 21.01 -27.07 -30.29
CA MET A 1 21.17 -25.73 -29.66
C MET A 1 21.87 -25.93 -28.33
N VAL A 2 23.19 -25.73 -28.32
CA VAL A 2 24.00 -25.75 -27.10
C VAL A 2 23.95 -24.32 -26.57
N THR A 3 23.35 -24.11 -25.41
CA THR A 3 23.44 -22.83 -24.69
C THR A 3 24.92 -22.60 -24.40
N GLY A 4 25.54 -21.66 -25.10
CA GLY A 4 26.91 -21.21 -24.84
C GLY A 4 26.96 -20.64 -23.42
N ARG A 5 27.37 -21.47 -22.47
CA ARG A 5 27.68 -21.04 -21.11
C ARG A 5 29.02 -20.32 -21.21
N GLU A 6 29.07 -19.03 -20.94
CA GLU A 6 30.34 -18.33 -20.76
C GLU A 6 31.15 -19.09 -19.70
N GLN A 7 32.35 -19.52 -20.09
CA GLN A 7 33.27 -20.19 -19.20
C GLN A 7 33.89 -19.15 -18.28
N GLU A 8 33.81 -19.39 -16.97
CA GLU A 8 34.44 -18.55 -15.95
C GLU A 8 35.93 -18.31 -16.27
N ASN A 9 36.34 -17.05 -16.32
CA ASN A 9 37.74 -16.64 -16.42
C ASN A 9 38.15 -15.89 -15.14
N SER A 10 38.36 -16.65 -14.07
CA SER A 10 38.68 -16.14 -12.73
C SER A 10 39.93 -15.25 -12.69
N GLY A 11 40.93 -15.53 -13.55
CA GLY A 11 42.14 -14.72 -13.64
C GLY A 11 41.85 -13.31 -14.15
N ARG A 12 41.22 -13.23 -15.34
CA ARG A 12 40.82 -11.95 -15.95
C ARG A 12 39.86 -11.17 -15.07
N ALA A 13 38.88 -11.85 -14.45
CA ALA A 13 37.93 -11.20 -13.57
C ALA A 13 38.60 -10.52 -12.38
N LYS A 14 39.61 -11.16 -11.77
CA LYS A 14 40.37 -10.56 -10.66
C LYS A 14 41.22 -9.37 -11.10
N GLU A 15 41.86 -9.46 -12.26
CA GLU A 15 42.65 -8.36 -12.83
C GLU A 15 41.75 -7.13 -13.06
N LEU A 16 40.63 -7.31 -13.75
CA LEU A 16 39.63 -6.26 -14.01
C LEU A 16 39.09 -5.66 -12.71
N TYR A 17 38.77 -6.51 -11.72
CA TYR A 17 38.27 -6.03 -10.44
C TYR A 17 39.30 -5.17 -9.69
N ILE A 18 40.57 -5.57 -9.68
CA ILE A 18 41.64 -4.83 -9.02
C ILE A 18 41.86 -3.47 -9.70
N GLU A 19 41.85 -3.45 -11.02
CA GLU A 19 41.97 -2.22 -11.81
C GLU A 19 40.80 -1.27 -11.51
N ALA A 20 39.56 -1.79 -11.56
CA ALA A 20 38.36 -1.03 -11.24
C ALA A 20 38.37 -0.47 -9.80
N ASP A 21 38.78 -1.27 -8.80
CA ASP A 21 38.89 -0.83 -7.40
C ASP A 21 39.93 0.27 -7.23
N SER A 22 41.01 0.24 -8.01
CA SER A 22 42.03 1.30 -8.00
C SER A 22 41.48 2.62 -8.52
N LEU A 23 40.71 2.59 -9.62
CA LEU A 23 40.04 3.76 -10.18
C LEU A 23 39.01 4.31 -9.19
N PHE A 24 38.12 3.44 -8.69
CA PHE A 24 37.08 3.80 -7.73
C PHE A 24 37.65 4.53 -6.50
N ARG A 25 38.76 4.05 -5.95
CA ARG A 25 39.41 4.70 -4.80
C ARG A 25 40.07 6.03 -5.15
N SER A 26 40.65 6.15 -6.34
CA SER A 26 41.33 7.38 -6.76
C SER A 26 40.35 8.53 -7.03
N ALA A 27 39.14 8.21 -7.52
CA ALA A 27 38.07 9.16 -7.80
C ALA A 27 37.70 10.04 -6.59
N ALA A 28 37.85 9.54 -5.35
CA ALA A 28 37.54 10.30 -4.13
C ALA A 28 38.42 11.55 -3.93
N SER A 29 39.58 11.62 -4.60
CA SER A 29 40.55 12.72 -4.46
C SER A 29 40.54 13.73 -5.60
N GLN A 30 39.72 13.51 -6.62
CA GLN A 30 39.69 14.29 -7.86
C GLN A 30 38.69 15.45 -7.79
N ALA A 31 38.79 16.36 -8.77
CA ALA A 31 37.77 17.38 -9.00
C ALA A 31 36.44 16.74 -9.44
N LYS A 32 35.31 17.43 -9.23
CA LYS A 32 33.97 16.84 -9.39
C LYS A 32 33.70 16.23 -10.78
N ASP A 33 34.06 16.93 -11.85
CA ASP A 33 33.78 16.45 -13.21
C ASP A 33 34.67 15.24 -13.57
N GLU A 34 35.97 15.31 -13.24
CA GLU A 34 36.91 14.19 -13.41
C GLU A 34 36.54 12.97 -12.55
N GLN A 35 35.98 13.22 -11.37
CA GLN A 35 35.48 12.19 -10.45
C GLN A 35 34.32 11.39 -11.07
N ILE A 36 33.37 12.07 -11.72
CA ILE A 36 32.24 11.40 -12.39
C ILE A 36 32.75 10.47 -13.49
N ASP A 37 33.62 10.97 -14.36
CA ASP A 37 34.17 10.19 -15.47
C ASP A 37 34.96 8.98 -14.96
N THR A 38 35.77 9.16 -13.91
CA THR A 38 36.55 8.06 -13.29
C THR A 38 35.65 7.00 -12.66
N PHE A 39 34.53 7.39 -12.05
CA PHE A 39 33.55 6.43 -11.55
C PHE A 39 32.84 5.67 -12.67
N LEU A 40 32.54 6.31 -13.80
CA LEU A 40 31.96 5.62 -14.95
C LEU A 40 32.93 4.60 -15.56
N GLU A 41 34.21 4.95 -15.67
CA GLU A 41 35.26 4.02 -16.12
C GLU A 41 35.40 2.82 -15.16
N ALA A 42 35.40 3.08 -13.85
CA ALA A 42 35.39 2.01 -12.84
C ALA A 42 34.17 1.10 -12.98
N ALA A 43 32.98 1.67 -13.25
CA ALA A 43 31.75 0.91 -13.45
C ALA A 43 31.84 -0.05 -14.64
N GLU A 44 32.41 0.38 -15.76
CA GLU A 44 32.60 -0.47 -16.96
C GLU A 44 33.53 -1.66 -16.67
N LEU A 45 34.63 -1.42 -15.96
CA LEU A 45 35.57 -2.48 -15.57
C LEU A 45 34.96 -3.44 -14.55
N PHE A 46 34.21 -2.95 -13.56
CA PHE A 46 33.46 -3.82 -12.64
C PHE A 46 32.41 -4.66 -13.37
N GLY A 47 31.67 -4.09 -14.32
CA GLY A 47 30.74 -4.85 -15.18
C GLY A 47 31.45 -5.96 -15.96
N SER A 48 32.60 -5.62 -16.56
CA SER A 48 33.43 -6.61 -17.28
C SER A 48 33.97 -7.71 -16.35
N ALA A 49 34.30 -7.38 -15.10
CA ALA A 49 34.72 -8.35 -14.09
C ALA A 49 33.58 -9.29 -13.68
N ALA A 50 32.35 -8.76 -13.58
CA ALA A 50 31.15 -9.53 -13.28
C ALA A 50 30.85 -10.56 -14.39
N GLU A 51 30.87 -10.11 -15.65
CA GLU A 51 30.68 -10.98 -16.83
C GLU A 51 31.75 -12.07 -16.92
N ALA A 52 32.99 -11.77 -16.56
CA ALA A 52 34.10 -12.72 -16.61
C ALA A 52 34.02 -13.82 -15.53
N ALA A 53 33.23 -13.64 -14.46
CA ALA A 53 33.12 -14.60 -13.35
C ALA A 53 31.67 -14.92 -12.95
N PRO A 54 30.82 -15.42 -13.87
CA PRO A 54 29.39 -15.57 -13.62
C PRO A 54 29.06 -16.63 -12.55
N ARG A 55 28.02 -16.37 -11.77
CA ARG A 55 27.50 -17.10 -10.61
C ARG A 55 28.50 -17.28 -9.46
N THR A 56 29.51 -16.41 -9.36
CA THR A 56 30.52 -16.46 -8.30
C THR A 56 30.29 -15.37 -7.25
N ALA A 57 31.01 -15.47 -6.13
CA ALA A 57 31.07 -14.37 -5.16
C ALA A 57 31.73 -13.11 -5.75
N LEU A 58 32.65 -13.27 -6.72
CA LEU A 58 33.29 -12.15 -7.39
C LEU A 58 32.29 -11.39 -8.27
N GLU A 59 31.37 -12.07 -8.96
CA GLU A 59 30.28 -11.38 -9.67
C GLU A 59 29.42 -10.55 -8.72
N GLN A 60 29.05 -11.10 -7.55
CA GLN A 60 28.26 -10.35 -6.56
C GLN A 60 28.97 -9.08 -6.11
N ASP A 61 30.26 -9.20 -5.78
CA ASP A 61 31.08 -8.06 -5.35
C ASP A 61 31.27 -7.06 -6.50
N ALA A 62 31.48 -7.54 -7.74
CA ALA A 62 31.67 -6.71 -8.92
C ALA A 62 30.38 -5.96 -9.33
N LEU A 63 29.22 -6.63 -9.36
CA LEU A 63 27.93 -5.99 -9.62
C LEU A 63 27.60 -4.94 -8.55
N PHE A 64 27.89 -5.24 -7.29
CA PHE A 64 27.72 -4.25 -6.21
C PHE A 64 28.59 -3.02 -6.43
N MET A 65 29.88 -3.22 -6.72
CA MET A 65 30.81 -2.12 -6.94
C MET A 65 30.54 -1.35 -8.26
N GLN A 66 30.04 -2.02 -9.29
CA GLN A 66 29.55 -1.37 -10.51
C GLN A 66 28.41 -0.39 -10.17
N ALA A 67 27.43 -0.84 -9.38
CA ALA A 67 26.31 -0.01 -8.97
C ALA A 67 26.73 1.13 -8.02
N GLU A 68 27.68 0.90 -7.10
CA GLU A 68 28.25 1.96 -6.26
C GLU A 68 28.97 3.00 -7.14
N SER A 69 29.74 2.56 -8.13
CA SER A 69 30.43 3.46 -9.06
C SER A 69 29.44 4.32 -9.83
N GLN A 70 28.38 3.74 -10.40
CA GLN A 70 27.29 4.47 -11.07
C GLN A 70 26.57 5.44 -10.12
N PHE A 71 26.34 5.03 -8.87
CA PHE A 71 25.72 5.89 -7.86
C PHE A 71 26.58 7.12 -7.56
N PHE A 72 27.89 6.95 -7.38
CA PHE A 72 28.81 8.07 -7.12
C PHE A 72 29.06 8.94 -8.36
N ALA A 73 28.91 8.38 -9.57
CA ALA A 73 28.85 9.13 -10.82
C ALA A 73 27.53 9.90 -11.01
N GLU A 74 26.60 9.82 -10.04
CA GLU A 74 25.26 10.40 -10.10
C GLU A 74 24.39 9.83 -11.24
N ASP A 75 24.73 8.67 -11.81
CA ASP A 75 23.88 7.93 -12.76
C ASP A 75 22.92 7.00 -12.00
N TYR A 76 21.96 7.62 -11.31
CA TYR A 76 21.01 6.91 -10.45
C TYR A 76 20.09 5.95 -11.21
N ARG A 77 19.81 6.24 -12.49
CA ARG A 77 19.00 5.35 -13.33
C ARG A 77 19.73 4.03 -13.55
N THR A 78 20.96 4.08 -14.04
CA THR A 78 21.75 2.88 -14.30
C THR A 78 22.12 2.16 -12.99
N ALA A 79 22.49 2.92 -11.95
CA ALA A 79 22.77 2.35 -10.62
C ALA A 79 21.60 1.51 -10.09
N THR A 80 20.37 2.02 -10.20
CA THR A 80 19.16 1.31 -9.79
C THR A 80 19.00 -0.01 -10.54
N GLU A 81 19.20 0.00 -11.86
CA GLU A 81 19.11 -1.19 -12.72
C GLU A 81 20.16 -2.25 -12.33
N THR A 82 21.40 -1.84 -12.08
CA THR A 82 22.48 -2.75 -11.67
C THR A 82 22.25 -3.30 -10.26
N TYR A 83 21.79 -2.48 -9.30
CA TYR A 83 21.39 -2.96 -7.97
C TYR A 83 20.27 -4.00 -8.05
N GLN A 84 19.23 -3.73 -8.83
CA GLN A 84 18.12 -4.67 -9.03
C GLN A 84 18.59 -5.96 -9.70
N THR A 85 19.54 -5.87 -10.62
CA THR A 85 20.17 -7.05 -11.25
C THR A 85 20.92 -7.89 -10.22
N LEU A 86 21.71 -7.27 -9.33
CA LEU A 86 22.37 -7.95 -8.23
C LEU A 86 21.37 -8.68 -7.32
N GLN A 87 20.30 -8.01 -6.89
CA GLN A 87 19.29 -8.62 -6.02
C GLN A 87 18.55 -9.78 -6.70
N LYS A 88 18.19 -9.60 -7.97
CA LYS A 88 17.51 -10.63 -8.77
C LYS A 88 18.39 -11.87 -8.99
N ASN A 89 19.65 -11.67 -9.36
CA ASN A 89 20.58 -12.76 -9.64
C ASN A 89 21.04 -13.45 -8.34
N PHE A 90 21.12 -12.68 -7.25
CA PHE A 90 21.58 -13.13 -5.95
C PHE A 90 20.68 -12.62 -4.81
N PRO A 91 19.49 -13.23 -4.60
CA PRO A 91 18.55 -12.78 -3.57
C PRO A 91 19.08 -12.87 -2.13
N ARG A 92 20.13 -13.66 -1.91
CA ARG A 92 20.84 -13.78 -0.62
C ARG A 92 22.29 -13.33 -0.75
N ASN A 93 22.49 -12.13 -1.30
CA ASN A 93 23.81 -11.53 -1.40
C ASN A 93 24.22 -10.84 -0.09
N ARG A 94 25.52 -10.73 0.14
CA ARG A 94 26.10 -10.11 1.34
C ARG A 94 25.93 -8.59 1.42
N HIS A 95 25.48 -7.96 0.34
CA HIS A 95 25.38 -6.51 0.20
C HIS A 95 23.93 -6.00 0.35
N ILE A 96 22.97 -6.88 0.61
CA ILE A 96 21.52 -6.61 0.55
C ILE A 96 21.12 -5.36 1.36
N ASP A 97 21.62 -5.22 2.58
CA ASP A 97 21.37 -4.04 3.43
C ASP A 97 21.89 -2.73 2.80
N ARG A 98 23.08 -2.77 2.21
CA ARG A 98 23.68 -1.60 1.55
C ARG A 98 22.95 -1.25 0.27
N VAL A 99 22.58 -2.27 -0.51
CA VAL A 99 21.79 -2.10 -1.72
C VAL A 99 20.44 -1.47 -1.40
N ALA A 100 19.73 -1.98 -0.39
CA ALA A 100 18.47 -1.40 0.08
C ALA A 100 18.64 0.07 0.50
N ALA A 101 19.71 0.40 1.23
CA ALA A 101 19.99 1.78 1.64
C ALA A 101 20.22 2.72 0.43
N ARG A 102 20.92 2.24 -0.61
CA ARG A 102 21.15 3.01 -1.84
C ARG A 102 19.88 3.21 -2.64
N LEU A 103 19.12 2.14 -2.86
CA LEU A 103 17.83 2.20 -3.54
C LEU A 103 16.84 3.12 -2.82
N PHE A 104 16.82 3.08 -1.48
CA PHE A 104 16.03 4.02 -0.68
C PHE A 104 16.47 5.47 -0.90
N SER A 105 17.78 5.73 -0.86
CA SER A 105 18.35 7.07 -1.04
C SER A 105 18.04 7.66 -2.43
N ILE A 106 18.17 6.84 -3.47
CA ILE A 106 17.81 7.21 -4.84
C ILE A 106 16.31 7.53 -4.93
N SER A 107 15.46 6.69 -4.36
CA SER A 107 14.01 6.87 -4.39
C SER A 107 13.58 8.13 -3.64
N ASP A 108 14.15 8.36 -2.46
CA ASP A 108 13.84 9.56 -1.68
C ASP A 108 14.28 10.84 -2.40
N TYR A 109 15.46 10.81 -3.04
CA TYR A 109 15.92 11.89 -3.89
C TYR A 109 14.93 12.19 -5.04
N TRP A 110 14.46 11.16 -5.75
CA TRP A 110 13.48 11.32 -6.82
C TRP A 110 12.18 11.95 -6.33
N ILE A 111 11.64 11.48 -5.20
CA ILE A 111 10.41 12.03 -4.64
C ILE A 111 10.61 13.49 -4.22
N ASN A 112 11.68 13.79 -3.48
CA ASN A 112 11.96 15.15 -3.03
C ASN A 112 12.14 16.12 -4.21
N ARG A 113 12.72 15.63 -5.32
CA ARG A 113 12.85 16.43 -6.53
C ARG A 113 11.50 16.74 -7.16
N VAL A 114 10.60 15.75 -7.29
CA VAL A 114 9.21 15.96 -7.75
C VAL A 114 8.47 16.98 -6.88
N VAL A 115 8.62 16.89 -5.55
CA VAL A 115 8.01 17.84 -4.62
C VAL A 115 8.53 19.27 -4.84
N SER A 116 9.83 19.42 -5.06
CA SER A 116 10.46 20.74 -5.25
C SER A 116 10.13 21.40 -6.59
N GLU A 117 9.98 20.63 -7.67
CA GLU A 117 9.94 21.18 -9.02
C GLU A 117 8.53 21.54 -9.54
N LYS A 118 7.47 21.49 -8.72
CA LYS A 118 6.05 21.77 -9.10
C LYS A 118 5.71 21.22 -10.49
N ALA A 119 5.35 19.93 -10.53
CA ALA A 119 4.98 19.16 -11.73
C ALA A 119 4.58 20.02 -12.95
N SER A 120 5.49 20.15 -13.91
CA SER A 120 5.14 20.58 -15.26
C SER A 120 4.25 19.50 -15.88
N TRP A 121 3.37 19.87 -16.80
CA TRP A 121 2.50 18.91 -17.49
C TRP A 121 3.27 18.02 -18.49
N MET A 122 4.53 18.35 -18.78
CA MET A 122 5.42 17.65 -19.71
C MET A 122 6.76 17.35 -19.00
N ASN A 123 6.84 16.24 -18.26
CA ASN A 123 8.01 15.86 -17.44
C ASN A 123 8.87 14.79 -18.13
N PHE A 124 9.34 15.07 -19.35
CA PHE A 124 10.31 14.18 -20.02
C PHE A 124 11.74 14.63 -19.70
N ASN A 125 12.58 13.66 -19.35
CA ASN A 125 13.99 13.85 -19.06
C ASN A 125 14.83 12.97 -20.01
N PHE A 126 15.57 13.60 -20.91
CA PHE A 126 16.41 12.89 -21.89
C PHE A 126 17.91 12.99 -21.60
N THR A 127 18.32 13.85 -20.67
CA THR A 127 19.75 14.23 -20.51
C THR A 127 20.26 14.14 -19.08
N ASP A 128 19.40 14.13 -18.06
CA ASP A 128 19.80 14.04 -16.65
C ASP A 128 19.76 12.58 -16.16
N ASN A 129 20.90 11.91 -16.14
CA ASN A 129 21.00 10.51 -15.68
C ASN A 129 20.65 10.32 -14.20
N LYS A 130 20.53 11.41 -13.42
CA LYS A 130 20.07 11.34 -12.03
C LYS A 130 18.60 10.98 -11.91
N ARG A 131 17.84 10.94 -13.00
CA ARG A 131 16.38 10.83 -12.95
C ARG A 131 15.86 9.84 -13.99
N PRO A 132 14.70 9.20 -13.73
CA PRO A 132 13.95 8.49 -14.76
C PRO A 132 13.56 9.42 -15.92
N ILE A 133 13.26 8.83 -17.08
CA ILE A 133 12.85 9.59 -18.27
C ILE A 133 11.49 10.25 -18.07
N TYR A 134 10.58 9.61 -17.35
CA TYR A 134 9.24 10.10 -17.03
C TYR A 134 8.76 9.42 -15.74
N ASP A 135 7.62 9.87 -15.19
CA ASP A 135 6.96 9.25 -14.03
C ASP A 135 7.91 8.99 -12.86
N MET A 136 8.62 10.04 -12.44
CA MET A 136 9.67 9.95 -11.43
C MET A 136 9.14 9.47 -10.08
N ASP A 137 7.94 9.91 -9.71
CA ASP A 137 7.23 9.47 -8.51
C ASP A 137 6.82 7.99 -8.59
N GLY A 138 6.27 7.53 -9.72
CA GLY A 138 5.97 6.12 -9.92
C GLY A 138 7.22 5.22 -9.88
N HIS A 139 8.33 5.68 -10.46
CA HIS A 139 9.61 4.96 -10.39
C HIS A 139 10.13 4.87 -8.96
N ALA A 140 10.08 5.96 -8.21
CA ALA A 140 10.53 5.97 -6.82
C ALA A 140 9.69 5.03 -5.94
N ILE A 141 8.36 5.08 -6.07
CA ILE A 141 7.47 4.16 -5.36
C ILE A 141 7.78 2.71 -5.72
N ARG A 142 7.95 2.39 -7.00
CA ARG A 142 8.29 1.03 -7.44
C ARG A 142 9.61 0.53 -6.84
N VAL A 143 10.62 1.40 -6.73
CA VAL A 143 11.89 1.02 -6.12
C VAL A 143 11.73 0.80 -4.61
N LEU A 144 10.97 1.64 -3.91
CA LEU A 144 10.64 1.43 -2.49
C LEU A 144 9.87 0.13 -2.27
N ASP A 145 8.89 -0.16 -3.13
CA ASP A 145 8.12 -1.39 -3.12
C ASP A 145 9.03 -2.61 -3.35
N GLN A 146 10.00 -2.51 -4.26
CA GLN A 146 10.96 -3.57 -4.52
C GLN A 146 11.83 -3.90 -3.30
N ILE A 147 12.25 -2.89 -2.51
CA ILE A 147 13.08 -3.10 -1.30
C ILE A 147 12.38 -4.08 -0.35
N ARG A 148 11.07 -3.93 -0.13
CA ARG A 148 10.32 -4.82 0.77
C ARG A 148 10.16 -6.23 0.19
N PHE A 149 10.10 -6.39 -1.14
CA PHE A 149 9.96 -7.70 -1.78
C PHE A 149 11.29 -8.47 -1.79
N ASP A 150 12.40 -7.76 -1.98
CA ASP A 150 13.73 -8.37 -2.02
C ASP A 150 14.20 -8.79 -0.62
N ASP A 151 13.97 -7.95 0.39
CA ASP A 151 14.26 -8.27 1.80
C ASP A 151 13.10 -7.86 2.72
N PRO A 152 12.05 -8.70 2.84
CA PRO A 152 10.90 -8.41 3.71
C PRO A 152 11.24 -8.33 5.20
N THR A 153 12.42 -8.81 5.60
CA THR A 153 12.91 -8.74 6.99
C THR A 153 14.02 -7.70 7.16
N GLY A 154 14.33 -6.99 6.08
CA GLY A 154 15.41 -6.02 6.02
C GLY A 154 15.13 -4.80 6.87
N ARG A 155 16.20 -4.17 7.33
CA ARG A 155 16.14 -3.01 8.25
C ARG A 155 15.42 -1.78 7.68
N LEU A 156 15.24 -1.72 6.36
CA LEU A 156 14.61 -0.60 5.66
C LEU A 156 13.27 -0.98 5.03
N ALA A 157 12.79 -2.22 5.21
CA ALA A 157 11.59 -2.68 4.53
C ALA A 157 10.34 -1.94 5.04
N ASP A 158 10.25 -1.69 6.34
CA ASP A 158 9.17 -0.93 6.97
C ASP A 158 9.28 0.57 6.66
N ASP A 159 10.49 1.13 6.71
CA ASP A 159 10.79 2.51 6.29
C ASP A 159 10.37 2.74 4.82
N ALA A 160 10.73 1.84 3.92
CA ALA A 160 10.39 1.92 2.50
C ALA A 160 8.87 1.84 2.28
N THR A 161 8.20 0.95 3.03
CA THR A 161 6.75 0.80 2.99
C THR A 161 6.04 2.08 3.46
N MET A 162 6.47 2.66 4.59
CA MET A 162 5.93 3.94 5.09
C MET A 162 6.22 5.09 4.12
N ARG A 163 7.40 5.12 3.51
CA ARG A 163 7.79 6.16 2.55
C ARG A 163 6.94 6.13 1.29
N ALA A 164 6.63 4.94 0.77
CA ALA A 164 5.74 4.73 -0.37
C ALA A 164 4.31 5.16 -0.03
N ALA A 165 3.78 4.73 1.12
CA ALA A 165 2.45 5.15 1.60
C ALA A 165 2.34 6.68 1.73
N SER A 166 3.38 7.32 2.28
CA SER A 166 3.43 8.78 2.44
C SER A 166 3.40 9.52 1.10
N GLU A 167 4.03 8.95 0.07
CA GLU A 167 3.99 9.54 -1.26
C GLU A 167 2.61 9.38 -1.92
N TYR A 168 1.96 8.22 -1.79
CA TYR A 168 0.57 8.05 -2.25
C TYR A 168 -0.40 8.99 -1.54
N LEU A 169 -0.24 9.21 -0.24
CA LEU A 169 -1.00 10.21 0.52
C LEU A 169 -0.82 11.62 -0.03
N ARG A 170 0.42 12.02 -0.33
CA ARG A 170 0.74 13.32 -0.94
C ARG A 170 0.03 13.50 -2.28
N GLN A 171 -0.12 12.42 -3.04
CA GLN A 171 -0.82 12.38 -4.32
C GLN A 171 -2.36 12.26 -4.19
N GLN A 172 -2.91 12.18 -2.96
CA GLN A 172 -4.33 11.92 -2.68
C GLN A 172 -4.83 10.58 -3.24
N LYS A 173 -3.91 9.63 -3.44
CA LYS A 173 -4.18 8.25 -3.84
C LYS A 173 -4.43 7.40 -2.61
N PHE A 174 -5.58 7.62 -1.97
CA PHE A 174 -5.90 7.05 -0.66
C PHE A 174 -6.06 5.52 -0.66
N ALA A 175 -6.43 4.92 -1.79
CA ALA A 175 -6.59 3.47 -1.91
C ALA A 175 -5.23 2.79 -1.86
N GLU A 176 -4.30 3.25 -2.69
CA GLU A 176 -2.93 2.76 -2.76
C GLU A 176 -2.18 3.04 -1.46
N ALA A 177 -2.39 4.21 -0.85
CA ALA A 177 -1.83 4.49 0.47
C ALA A 177 -2.33 3.49 1.54
N ASP A 178 -3.64 3.22 1.61
CA ASP A 178 -4.18 2.28 2.59
C ASP A 178 -3.70 0.83 2.38
N GLU A 179 -3.38 0.44 1.14
CA GLU A 179 -2.75 -0.85 0.83
C GLU A 179 -1.38 -0.96 1.51
N PHE A 180 -0.46 -0.02 1.23
CA PHE A 180 0.87 -0.01 1.86
C PHE A 180 0.80 0.12 3.39
N LEU A 181 -0.14 0.92 3.91
CA LEU A 181 -0.33 1.06 5.36
C LEU A 181 -0.91 -0.20 6.00
N THR A 182 -1.74 -0.95 5.29
CA THR A 182 -2.24 -2.26 5.73
C THR A 182 -1.11 -3.26 5.76
N ASP A 183 -0.34 -3.36 4.68
CA ASP A 183 0.83 -4.22 4.59
C ASP A 183 1.83 -3.92 5.71
N LEU A 184 2.05 -2.64 6.05
CA LEU A 184 2.91 -2.27 7.16
C LEU A 184 2.41 -2.82 8.49
N ARG A 185 1.11 -2.67 8.77
CA ARG A 185 0.50 -3.14 10.02
C ARG A 185 0.50 -4.66 10.16
N GLU A 186 0.41 -5.38 9.05
CA GLU A 186 0.35 -6.84 9.03
C GLU A 186 1.74 -7.48 9.00
N THR A 187 2.68 -6.89 8.26
CA THR A 187 4.02 -7.47 8.02
C THR A 187 5.05 -7.01 9.04
N PHE A 188 4.94 -5.78 9.56
CA PHE A 188 5.93 -5.19 10.46
C PHE A 188 5.30 -4.80 11.82
N PRO A 189 4.89 -5.78 12.65
CA PRO A 189 4.22 -5.51 13.93
C PRO A 189 5.11 -4.80 14.96
N ASP A 190 6.44 -4.82 14.78
CA ASP A 190 7.41 -4.19 15.68
C ASP A 190 7.97 -2.87 15.12
N SER A 191 7.48 -2.40 13.96
CA SER A 191 7.95 -1.16 13.34
C SER A 191 7.63 0.06 14.19
N GLU A 192 8.57 1.02 14.23
CA GLU A 192 8.35 2.33 14.87
C GLU A 192 7.22 3.13 14.18
N HIS A 193 6.98 2.84 12.90
CA HIS A 193 5.94 3.46 12.09
C HIS A 193 4.54 2.96 12.38
N LEU A 194 4.40 1.91 13.18
CA LEU A 194 3.13 1.20 13.30
C LEU A 194 1.99 2.08 13.83
N PHE A 195 2.27 2.94 14.81
CA PHE A 195 1.28 3.90 15.32
C PHE A 195 0.83 4.87 14.22
N LEU A 196 1.79 5.44 13.48
CA LEU A 196 1.50 6.36 12.39
C LEU A 196 0.70 5.65 11.28
N ALA A 197 1.02 4.39 10.99
CA ALA A 197 0.30 3.62 9.98
C ALA A 197 -1.16 3.34 10.36
N HIS A 198 -1.47 3.20 11.65
CA HIS A 198 -2.85 3.14 12.11
C HIS A 198 -3.57 4.47 11.89
N MET A 199 -2.96 5.58 12.32
CA MET A 199 -3.53 6.92 12.20
C MET A 199 -3.82 7.30 10.73
N LEU A 200 -2.83 7.13 9.87
CA LEU A 200 -2.95 7.42 8.44
C LEU A 200 -3.92 6.46 7.74
N GLY A 201 -3.97 5.20 8.16
CA GLY A 201 -4.92 4.23 7.62
C GLY A 201 -6.37 4.58 7.94
N ILE A 202 -6.66 5.05 9.16
CA ILE A 202 -7.99 5.55 9.53
C ILE A 202 -8.39 6.71 8.62
N GLN A 203 -7.47 7.65 8.40
CA GLN A 203 -7.71 8.79 7.52
C GLN A 203 -7.98 8.33 6.07
N CYS A 204 -7.16 7.45 5.50
CA CYS A 204 -7.37 6.94 4.14
C CYS A 204 -8.76 6.29 3.99
N LYS A 205 -9.18 5.48 4.96
CA LYS A 205 -10.49 4.80 4.92
C LYS A 205 -11.66 5.77 5.00
N LEU A 206 -11.52 6.88 5.73
CA LEU A 206 -12.51 7.97 5.74
C LEU A 206 -12.57 8.67 4.38
N GLU A 207 -11.43 9.00 3.78
CA GLU A 207 -11.36 9.64 2.45
C GLU A 207 -11.91 8.74 1.33
N LEU A 208 -11.72 7.42 1.44
CA LEU A 208 -12.25 6.43 0.49
C LEU A 208 -13.78 6.27 0.57
N TYR A 209 -14.42 6.78 1.62
CA TYR A 209 -15.86 6.61 1.78
C TYR A 209 -16.67 7.48 0.82
N ALA A 210 -17.19 6.87 -0.24
CA ALA A 210 -18.00 7.54 -1.27
C ALA A 210 -19.43 7.96 -0.84
N GLY A 211 -19.81 7.78 0.43
CA GLY A 211 -21.11 8.20 0.96
C GLY A 211 -22.16 7.08 1.09
N PRO A 212 -23.37 7.43 1.57
CA PRO A 212 -24.32 6.46 2.10
C PRO A 212 -25.02 5.57 1.07
N ALA A 213 -24.91 5.91 -0.22
CA ALA A 213 -25.43 5.10 -1.32
C ALA A 213 -24.51 3.93 -1.68
N TYR A 214 -23.23 3.98 -1.29
CA TYR A 214 -22.20 3.00 -1.67
C TYR A 214 -21.96 1.97 -0.56
N SER A 215 -20.94 1.11 -0.71
CA SER A 215 -20.54 0.14 0.32
C SER A 215 -20.13 0.84 1.63
N GLY A 216 -20.38 0.17 2.76
CA GLY A 216 -20.03 0.66 4.10
C GLY A 216 -18.82 -0.02 4.70
N LEU A 217 -18.23 -0.99 3.99
CA LEU A 217 -17.15 -1.83 4.49
C LEU A 217 -15.95 -1.00 4.95
N VAL A 218 -15.60 0.06 4.21
CA VAL A 218 -14.50 0.98 4.59
C VAL A 218 -14.73 1.65 5.95
N LEU A 219 -15.98 1.91 6.35
CA LEU A 219 -16.30 2.47 7.67
C LEU A 219 -16.23 1.41 8.77
N GLU A 220 -16.57 0.16 8.45
CA GLU A 220 -16.42 -0.96 9.39
C GLU A 220 -14.94 -1.24 9.65
N ASP A 221 -14.12 -1.24 8.61
CA ASP A 221 -12.67 -1.38 8.70
C ASP A 221 -12.04 -0.20 9.45
N ALA A 222 -12.47 1.04 9.19
CA ALA A 222 -12.01 2.22 9.91
C ALA A 222 -12.37 2.13 11.40
N GLU A 223 -13.58 1.69 11.75
CA GLU A 223 -13.99 1.53 13.15
C GLU A 223 -13.18 0.46 13.86
N LYS A 224 -12.93 -0.67 13.20
CA LYS A 224 -12.06 -1.73 13.72
C LYS A 224 -10.65 -1.19 13.97
N LEU A 225 -10.11 -0.42 13.02
CA LEU A 225 -8.77 0.16 13.12
C LEU A 225 -8.68 1.20 14.25
N VAL A 226 -9.72 2.03 14.45
CA VAL A 226 -9.81 2.94 15.60
C VAL A 226 -9.74 2.20 16.93
N ARG A 227 -10.49 1.09 17.07
CA ARG A 227 -10.47 0.28 18.30
C ARG A 227 -9.07 -0.32 18.53
N GLN A 228 -8.50 -0.95 17.50
CA GLN A 228 -7.14 -1.50 17.54
C GLN A 228 -6.10 -0.44 17.92
N THR A 229 -6.24 0.78 17.41
CA THR A 229 -5.32 1.89 17.72
C THR A 229 -5.36 2.24 19.21
N ARG A 230 -6.55 2.32 19.80
CA ARG A 230 -6.72 2.60 21.24
C ARG A 230 -6.18 1.47 22.11
N ASP A 231 -6.46 0.23 21.72
CA ASP A 231 -6.09 -0.95 22.50
C ASP A 231 -4.58 -1.20 22.45
N ARG A 232 -3.95 -1.02 21.29
CA ARG A 232 -2.52 -1.31 21.08
C ARG A 232 -1.60 -0.20 21.53
N PHE A 233 -2.07 1.05 21.53
CA PHE A 233 -1.24 2.22 21.86
C PHE A 233 -1.80 3.07 23.01
N PRO A 234 -2.11 2.48 24.18
CA PRO A 234 -2.66 3.22 25.31
C PRO A 234 -1.75 4.37 25.76
N ASP A 235 -0.43 4.18 25.70
CA ASP A 235 0.56 5.21 26.06
C ASP A 235 0.53 6.39 25.08
N LYS A 236 0.36 6.13 23.77
CA LYS A 236 0.23 7.20 22.76
C LYS A 236 -1.09 7.96 22.89
N MET A 237 -2.13 7.32 23.42
CA MET A 237 -3.43 7.95 23.71
C MET A 237 -3.39 8.88 24.93
N GLN A 238 -2.30 8.90 25.72
CA GLN A 238 -2.14 9.88 26.80
C GLN A 238 -1.87 11.29 26.27
N ASP A 239 -1.33 11.41 25.05
CA ASP A 239 -1.18 12.68 24.35
C ASP A 239 -2.56 13.21 23.92
N PRO A 240 -2.98 14.40 24.40
CA PRO A 240 -4.25 15.00 24.04
C PRO A 240 -4.45 15.12 22.53
N ALA A 241 -3.42 15.44 21.75
CA ALA A 241 -3.54 15.61 20.30
C ALA A 241 -3.90 14.29 19.58
N ASN A 242 -3.25 13.19 19.98
CA ASN A 242 -3.53 11.87 19.43
C ASN A 242 -4.92 11.39 19.83
N SER A 243 -5.27 11.50 21.12
CA SER A 243 -6.57 11.07 21.62
C SER A 243 -7.73 11.85 20.97
N GLU A 244 -7.57 13.16 20.79
CA GLU A 244 -8.54 14.02 20.11
C GLU A 244 -8.68 13.63 18.63
N THR A 245 -7.58 13.37 17.94
CA THR A 245 -7.60 12.95 16.53
C THR A 245 -8.37 11.63 16.36
N VAL A 246 -8.09 10.63 17.19
CA VAL A 246 -8.81 9.34 17.15
C VAL A 246 -10.28 9.50 17.57
N ALA A 247 -10.58 10.39 18.53
CA ALA A 247 -11.96 10.69 18.92
C ALA A 247 -12.75 11.36 17.79
N LYS A 248 -12.15 12.32 17.08
CA LYS A 248 -12.74 12.97 15.90
C LYS A 248 -13.04 11.96 14.81
N ALA A 249 -12.06 11.12 14.44
CA ALA A 249 -12.27 10.06 13.46
C ALA A 249 -13.40 9.11 13.89
N SER A 250 -13.45 8.70 15.16
CA SER A 250 -14.53 7.87 15.70
C SER A 250 -15.90 8.54 15.58
N ALA A 251 -15.99 9.84 15.83
CA ALA A 251 -17.24 10.60 15.70
C ALA A 251 -17.67 10.76 14.24
N GLU A 252 -16.72 10.97 13.32
CA GLU A 252 -16.94 11.04 11.89
C GLU A 252 -17.44 9.71 11.31
N ILE A 253 -16.83 8.59 11.70
CA ILE A 253 -17.30 7.24 11.35
C ILE A 253 -18.75 7.05 11.85
N ALA A 254 -19.04 7.41 13.10
CA ALA A 254 -20.39 7.31 13.65
C ALA A 254 -21.40 8.18 12.88
N TYR A 255 -21.01 9.41 12.51
CA TYR A 255 -21.82 10.30 11.68
C TYR A 255 -22.11 9.67 10.31
N HIS A 256 -21.11 9.12 9.63
CA HIS A 256 -21.29 8.49 8.32
C HIS A 256 -22.14 7.21 8.41
N ARG A 257 -21.91 6.36 9.40
CA ARG A 257 -22.71 5.14 9.64
C ARG A 257 -24.16 5.50 9.96
N ALA A 258 -24.42 6.48 10.82
CA ALA A 258 -25.77 7.00 11.06
C ALA A 258 -26.41 7.55 9.77
N GLY A 259 -25.63 8.27 8.95
CA GLY A 259 -26.04 8.73 7.62
C GLY A 259 -26.53 7.61 6.70
N ARG A 260 -25.91 6.41 6.76
CA ARG A 260 -26.34 5.24 5.99
C ARG A 260 -27.69 4.71 6.44
N TYR A 261 -27.90 4.56 7.74
CA TYR A 261 -29.21 4.17 8.28
C TYR A 261 -30.28 5.18 7.89
N ALA A 262 -30.00 6.48 8.05
CA ALA A 262 -30.93 7.55 7.68
C ALA A 262 -31.26 7.53 6.19
N PHE A 263 -30.27 7.31 5.33
CA PHE A 263 -30.45 7.20 3.88
C PHE A 263 -31.36 6.02 3.52
N ARG A 264 -31.09 4.84 4.07
CA ARG A 264 -31.93 3.63 3.86
C ARG A 264 -33.35 3.83 4.36
N ALA A 265 -33.51 4.43 5.54
CA ALA A 265 -34.82 4.75 6.11
C ALA A 265 -35.62 5.69 5.20
N LYS A 266 -35.03 6.83 4.81
CA LYS A 266 -35.65 7.81 3.90
C LYS A 266 -36.01 7.20 2.55
N TYR A 267 -35.15 6.34 2.01
CA TYR A 267 -35.42 5.65 0.74
C TYR A 267 -36.65 4.72 0.84
N ARG A 268 -36.78 3.94 1.92
CA ARG A 268 -37.95 3.07 2.17
C ARG A 268 -39.22 3.87 2.43
N GLU A 269 -39.08 4.98 3.15
CA GLU A 269 -40.17 5.89 3.45
C GLU A 269 -40.75 6.53 2.17
N ARG A 270 -39.89 6.97 1.24
CA ARG A 270 -40.32 7.45 -0.09
C ARG A 270 -41.11 6.40 -0.89
N GLN A 271 -40.78 5.12 -0.70
CA GLN A 271 -41.53 4.00 -1.28
C GLN A 271 -42.82 3.66 -0.53
N LYS A 272 -43.17 4.42 0.52
CA LYS A 272 -44.31 4.16 1.43
C LYS A 272 -44.23 2.79 2.13
N LYS A 273 -43.02 2.25 2.27
CA LYS A 273 -42.72 1.02 3.02
C LYS A 273 -42.36 1.41 4.46
N TYR A 274 -43.35 1.91 5.20
CA TYR A 274 -43.15 2.55 6.49
C TYR A 274 -42.65 1.59 7.57
N GLY A 275 -43.02 0.30 7.51
CA GLY A 275 -42.51 -0.71 8.44
C GLY A 275 -40.98 -0.86 8.32
N ALA A 276 -40.48 -0.99 7.08
CA ALA A 276 -39.04 -1.06 6.82
C ALA A 276 -38.33 0.26 7.18
N ALA A 277 -38.95 1.41 6.93
CA ALA A 277 -38.39 2.71 7.32
C ALA A 277 -38.24 2.80 8.86
N ARG A 278 -39.24 2.38 9.63
CA ARG A 278 -39.19 2.32 11.10
C ARG A 278 -38.03 1.46 11.59
N VAL A 279 -37.81 0.29 11.00
CA VAL A 279 -36.68 -0.59 11.35
C VAL A 279 -35.34 0.16 11.23
N TYR A 280 -35.09 0.82 10.09
CA TYR A 280 -33.82 1.55 9.90
C TYR A 280 -33.68 2.76 10.81
N TYR A 281 -34.75 3.52 11.07
CA TYR A 281 -34.69 4.62 12.03
C TYR A 281 -34.44 4.11 13.46
N ASN A 282 -35.06 3.01 13.88
CA ASN A 282 -34.81 2.42 15.19
C ASN A 282 -33.37 1.91 15.33
N LEU A 283 -32.83 1.25 14.29
CA LEU A 283 -31.42 0.84 14.27
C LEU A 283 -30.47 2.04 14.39
N LEU A 284 -30.80 3.16 13.72
CA LEU A 284 -30.03 4.40 13.87
C LEU A 284 -30.05 4.89 15.32
N LEU A 285 -31.22 4.95 15.96
CA LEU A 285 -31.35 5.41 17.34
C LEU A 285 -30.70 4.48 18.35
N GLN A 286 -30.68 3.18 18.08
CA GLN A 286 -30.03 2.19 18.92
C GLN A 286 -28.50 2.32 18.85
N GLU A 287 -27.94 2.38 17.64
CA GLU A 287 -26.50 2.31 17.44
C GLU A 287 -25.82 3.70 17.51
N TYR A 288 -26.53 4.76 17.11
CA TYR A 288 -25.99 6.13 16.99
C TYR A 288 -26.92 7.21 17.58
N PRO A 289 -27.37 7.09 18.84
CA PRO A 289 -28.37 7.96 19.45
C PRO A 289 -27.96 9.44 19.55
N ASN A 290 -26.67 9.72 19.56
CA ASN A 290 -26.10 11.06 19.81
C ASN A 290 -25.68 11.77 18.51
N THR A 291 -26.08 11.25 17.34
CA THR A 291 -25.76 11.86 16.04
C THR A 291 -26.85 12.82 15.57
N PRO A 292 -26.53 13.84 14.75
CA PRO A 292 -27.56 14.73 14.19
C PRO A 292 -28.67 14.00 13.41
N GLN A 293 -28.34 12.86 12.80
CA GLN A 293 -29.28 12.01 12.10
C GLN A 293 -30.29 11.35 13.03
N ALA A 294 -29.95 11.15 14.31
CA ALA A 294 -30.84 10.59 15.32
C ALA A 294 -32.01 11.53 15.62
N GLU A 295 -31.77 12.83 15.75
CA GLU A 295 -32.86 13.79 15.95
C GLU A 295 -33.85 13.80 14.77
N THR A 296 -33.30 13.72 13.55
CA THR A 296 -34.11 13.58 12.35
C THR A 296 -34.91 12.28 12.38
N ALA A 297 -34.30 11.17 12.80
CA ALA A 297 -34.95 9.87 12.90
C ALA A 297 -36.11 9.87 13.91
N ARG A 298 -35.93 10.46 15.10
CA ARG A 298 -37.01 10.62 16.10
C ARG A 298 -38.21 11.38 15.53
N THR A 299 -37.95 12.49 14.85
CA THR A 299 -38.98 13.31 14.21
C THR A 299 -39.72 12.55 13.10
N ARG A 300 -38.98 11.82 12.24
CA ARG A 300 -39.59 11.05 11.15
C ARG A 300 -40.37 9.85 11.66
N LEU A 301 -39.90 9.14 12.68
CA LEU A 301 -40.59 8.02 13.29
C LEU A 301 -41.99 8.42 13.78
N ALA A 302 -42.09 9.52 14.54
CA ALA A 302 -43.38 10.06 14.97
C ALA A 302 -44.28 10.43 13.78
N ALA A 303 -43.72 11.04 12.73
CA ALA A 303 -44.47 11.43 11.55
C ALA A 303 -45.04 10.23 10.75
N ILE A 304 -44.41 9.05 10.82
CA ILE A 304 -44.82 7.86 10.05
C ILE A 304 -45.54 6.80 10.85
N GLU A 305 -45.73 6.99 12.16
CA GLU A 305 -46.28 5.99 13.09
C GLU A 305 -47.66 5.48 12.66
N GLN A 306 -48.53 6.39 12.23
CA GLN A 306 -49.90 6.09 11.81
C GLN A 306 -50.03 5.40 10.43
N TYR A 307 -48.96 5.32 9.65
CA TYR A 307 -49.03 4.72 8.31
C TYR A 307 -48.82 3.20 8.35
N PRO A 308 -49.53 2.44 7.48
CA PRO A 308 -49.40 0.99 7.43
C PRO A 308 -48.00 0.57 6.98
N ASP A 309 -47.53 -0.57 7.49
CA ASP A 309 -46.18 -1.10 7.26
C ASP A 309 -45.84 -1.29 5.77
N VAL A 310 -46.82 -1.73 4.99
CA VAL A 310 -46.72 -2.03 3.57
C VAL A 310 -47.65 -1.09 2.79
N PRO A 311 -47.22 -0.55 1.64
CA PRO A 311 -48.07 0.29 0.82
C PRO A 311 -49.32 -0.48 0.34
N LYS A 312 -50.45 0.23 0.18
CA LYS A 312 -51.67 -0.33 -0.42
C LYS A 312 -51.34 -0.91 -1.80
N GLN A 313 -51.52 -2.23 -1.96
CA GLN A 313 -51.30 -2.93 -3.22
C GLN A 313 -52.29 -2.43 -4.26
N ARG A 314 -51.80 -1.77 -5.32
CA ARG A 314 -52.61 -1.40 -6.49
C ARG A 314 -52.67 -2.60 -7.42
N LEU A 315 -53.84 -2.86 -8.02
CA LEU A 315 -54.05 -3.98 -8.95
C LEU A 315 -53.81 -5.37 -8.32
N SER A 316 -54.19 -5.57 -7.06
CA SER A 316 -54.12 -6.89 -6.38
C SER A 316 -54.85 -8.02 -7.14
N TRP A 317 -55.76 -7.68 -8.05
CA TRP A 317 -56.41 -8.62 -8.97
C TRP A 317 -55.44 -9.25 -9.97
N LEU A 318 -54.37 -8.57 -10.41
CA LEU A 318 -53.39 -9.11 -11.35
C LEU A 318 -52.58 -10.26 -10.76
N GLN A 319 -52.28 -10.24 -9.45
CA GLN A 319 -51.62 -11.34 -8.75
C GLN A 319 -52.48 -12.62 -8.70
N LYS A 320 -53.80 -12.49 -8.85
CA LYS A 320 -54.71 -13.66 -8.98
C LYS A 320 -54.72 -14.23 -10.40
N VAL A 321 -54.41 -13.42 -11.41
CA VAL A 321 -54.35 -13.82 -12.83
C VAL A 321 -52.95 -14.32 -13.21
N PHE A 322 -51.91 -13.73 -12.59
CA PHE A 322 -50.50 -14.11 -12.74
C PHE A 322 -49.89 -14.30 -11.34
N PRO A 323 -50.04 -15.49 -10.71
CA PRO A 323 -49.42 -15.76 -9.42
C PRO A 323 -47.89 -15.74 -9.55
N ASP A 324 -47.21 -15.08 -8.60
CA ASP A 324 -45.74 -15.02 -8.56
C ASP A 324 -45.15 -16.44 -8.63
N GLN A 325 -44.17 -16.65 -9.53
CA GLN A 325 -43.35 -17.86 -9.49
C GLN A 325 -42.73 -17.93 -8.09
N LYS A 326 -42.96 -19.06 -7.40
CA LYS A 326 -42.41 -19.33 -6.06
C LYS A 326 -40.97 -18.84 -6.01
N GLN A 327 -40.66 -17.92 -5.10
CA GLN A 327 -39.28 -17.59 -4.77
C GLN A 327 -38.58 -18.92 -4.46
N THR A 328 -37.64 -19.31 -5.31
CA THR A 328 -36.82 -20.49 -5.06
C THR A 328 -36.10 -20.24 -3.75
N THR A 329 -36.27 -21.15 -2.79
CA THR A 329 -35.53 -21.16 -1.53
C THR A 329 -34.05 -20.92 -1.84
N PRO A 330 -33.33 -20.02 -1.16
CA PRO A 330 -31.90 -19.86 -1.35
C PRO A 330 -31.23 -21.24 -1.24
N LEU A 331 -30.33 -21.56 -2.17
CA LEU A 331 -29.58 -22.82 -2.14
C LEU A 331 -28.81 -22.89 -0.81
N GLU A 332 -29.32 -23.67 0.14
CA GLU A 332 -28.55 -24.03 1.33
C GLU A 332 -27.44 -24.99 0.88
N THR A 333 -26.21 -24.49 0.80
CA THR A 333 -25.03 -25.34 0.66
C THR A 333 -24.89 -26.14 1.93
N LYS A 334 -25.32 -27.40 1.89
CA LYS A 334 -25.07 -28.40 2.93
C LYS A 334 -23.55 -28.52 3.10
N LYS A 335 -22.98 -27.86 4.13
CA LYS A 335 -21.62 -28.17 4.59
C LYS A 335 -21.60 -29.65 4.95
N GLN A 336 -20.84 -30.45 4.21
CA GLN A 336 -20.55 -31.82 4.61
C GLN A 336 -19.81 -31.74 5.95
N SER A 337 -20.44 -32.27 6.99
CA SER A 337 -19.79 -32.59 8.25
C SER A 337 -18.75 -33.66 7.98
N THR A 338 -17.47 -33.30 8.05
CA THR A 338 -16.37 -34.25 8.15
C THR A 338 -16.40 -34.88 9.54
N ASP A 339 -17.27 -35.87 9.72
CA ASP A 339 -17.07 -36.94 10.70
C ASP A 339 -16.64 -38.17 9.90
N GLN A 340 -15.34 -38.26 9.63
CA GLN A 340 -14.74 -39.52 9.21
C GLN A 340 -14.54 -40.36 10.48
N ALA A 341 -15.38 -41.39 10.62
CA ALA A 341 -15.13 -42.48 11.54
C ALA A 341 -13.82 -43.18 11.14
N GLU A 342 -12.81 -43.09 12.00
CA GLU A 342 -11.60 -43.92 11.95
C GLU A 342 -12.00 -45.40 11.99
N THR A 343 -12.01 -46.03 10.82
CA THR A 343 -12.12 -47.48 10.73
C THR A 343 -10.71 -48.05 10.86
N LYS A 344 -10.38 -48.52 12.07
CA LYS A 344 -9.22 -49.37 12.32
C LYS A 344 -9.30 -50.60 11.41
N LEU A 345 -8.31 -50.78 10.56
CA LEU A 345 -8.00 -52.06 9.92
C LEU A 345 -6.58 -52.44 10.32
N ARG A 346 -6.46 -53.70 10.74
CA ARG A 346 -5.27 -54.39 11.19
C ARG A 346 -4.22 -54.53 10.10
#